data_AF-A0A922SCB0-F1
#
_entry.id   AF-A0A922SCB0-F1
#
_cell.length_a   1.000
_cell.length_b   1.000
_cell.length_c   1.000
_cell.angle_alpha   90.00
_cell.angle_beta   90.00
_cell.angle_gamma   90.00
#
_symmetry.space_group_name_H-M   'P 1'
#
loop_
_entity.id
_entity.type
_entity.pdbx_description
1 polymer ?
#
loop_
_entity_poly.entity_id
_entity_poly.type
_entity_poly.pdbx_seq_one_letter_code
_entity_poly.pdbx_strand_id
1 'polypeptide(L)'
;MDLLTTDTEFIKVFRLTEELIKQLEEDISPFLAKTKRQGVICNKTKILCPLAFLASGSYQKILCENARTYISQASASRAIRTVVNAINHPALINKYIKFPQNTNERQILKEK
;
A
#
# COMPACT_ATOMS: atom_id res chain seq x y z
N MET A 1 7.84 0.50 -15.28
CA MET A 1 7.63 1.17 -13.98
C MET A 1 9.01 1.35 -13.35
N ASP A 2 9.94 1.95 -14.10
CA ASP A 2 11.38 2.04 -13.76
C ASP A 2 11.82 3.51 -13.59
N LEU A 3 10.88 4.40 -13.23
CA LEU A 3 11.13 5.84 -13.13
C LEU A 3 11.37 6.33 -11.70
N LEU A 4 11.21 5.48 -10.70
CA LEU A 4 11.58 5.80 -9.32
C LEU A 4 12.87 5.04 -9.06
N THR A 5 13.97 5.77 -8.99
CA THR A 5 15.32 5.18 -8.81
C THR A 5 15.88 5.47 -7.43
N THR A 6 15.21 6.32 -6.65
CA THR A 6 15.66 6.74 -5.32
C THR A 6 14.54 6.62 -4.28
N ASP A 7 14.91 6.28 -3.05
CA ASP A 7 13.95 6.18 -1.93
C ASP A 7 13.22 7.48 -1.65
N THR A 8 13.84 8.63 -1.93
CA THR A 8 13.20 9.95 -1.76
C THR A 8 11.99 10.12 -2.66
N GLU A 9 12.04 9.61 -3.90
CA GLU A 9 10.92 9.63 -4.83
C GLU A 9 9.83 8.64 -4.40
N PHE A 10 10.20 7.44 -3.94
CA PHE A 10 9.27 6.47 -3.38
C PHE A 10 8.52 7.03 -2.17
N ILE A 11 9.23 7.65 -1.23
CA ILE A 11 8.62 8.28 -0.05
C ILE A 11 7.71 9.44 -0.47
N LYS A 12 8.10 10.24 -1.48
CA LYS A 12 7.28 11.35 -1.97
C LYS A 12 5.96 10.87 -2.56
N VAL A 13 5.96 9.75 -3.30
CA VAL A 13 4.79 9.23 -4.02
C VAL A 13 3.93 8.31 -3.13
N PHE A 14 4.56 7.44 -2.34
CA PHE A 14 3.89 6.36 -1.60
C PHE A 14 4.00 6.49 -0.08
N ARG A 15 4.77 7.46 0.44
CA ARG A 15 5.10 7.59 1.88
C ARG A 15 5.89 6.42 2.47
N LEU A 16 6.41 5.54 1.63
CA LEU A 16 7.17 4.34 1.98
C LEU A 16 8.42 4.26 1.11
N THR A 17 9.49 3.66 1.62
CA THR A 17 10.68 3.29 0.83
C THR A 17 10.37 2.11 -0.09
N GLU A 18 11.23 1.83 -1.08
CA GLU A 18 11.04 0.68 -1.95
C GLU A 18 11.05 -0.65 -1.15
N GLU A 19 11.93 -0.74 -0.15
CA GLU A 19 12.04 -1.91 0.73
C GLU A 19 10.76 -2.15 1.53
N LEU A 20 10.19 -1.11 2.14
CA LEU A 20 8.93 -1.23 2.89
C LEU A 20 7.76 -1.63 2.00
N ILE A 21 7.75 -1.21 0.74
CA ILE A 21 6.74 -1.62 -0.24
C ILE A 21 6.89 -3.12 -0.56
N LYS A 22 8.11 -3.63 -0.71
CA LYS A 22 8.37 -5.06 -0.93
C LYS A 22 7.94 -5.90 0.28
N GLN A 23 8.28 -5.47 1.49
CA GLN A 23 7.84 -6.12 2.73
C GLN A 23 6.32 -6.12 2.85
N LEU A 24 5.67 -5.00 2.55
CA LEU A 24 4.21 -4.92 2.55
C LEU A 24 3.58 -5.85 1.51
N GLU A 25 4.17 -5.96 0.31
CA GLU A 25 3.72 -6.88 -0.74
C GLU A 25 3.78 -8.34 -0.25
N GLU A 26 4.85 -8.73 0.42
CA GLU A 26 4.98 -10.07 1.03
C GLU A 26 3.93 -10.31 2.12
N ASP A 27 3.69 -9.33 2.98
CA ASP A 27 2.73 -9.45 4.08
C ASP A 27 1.27 -9.50 3.62
N ILE A 28 0.91 -8.74 2.57
CA ILE A 28 -0.47 -8.75 2.05
C ILE A 28 -0.72 -9.91 1.09
N SER A 29 0.32 -10.45 0.44
CA SER A 29 0.22 -11.53 -0.56
C SER A 29 -0.65 -12.73 -0.13
N PRO A 30 -0.57 -13.24 1.12
CA PRO A 30 -1.44 -14.31 1.60
C PRO A 30 -2.94 -13.93 1.64
N PHE A 31 -3.25 -12.65 1.81
CA PHE A 31 -4.62 -12.12 1.94
C PHE A 31 -5.17 -11.60 0.61
N LEU A 32 -4.31 -11.37 -0.38
CA LEU A 32 -4.73 -11.09 -1.74
C LEU A 32 -5.25 -12.40 -2.35
N ALA A 33 -6.52 -12.41 -2.77
CA ALA A 33 -7.07 -13.55 -3.49
C ALA A 33 -6.13 -13.90 -4.67
N LYS A 34 -5.67 -15.16 -4.76
CA LYS A 34 -4.91 -15.66 -5.91
C LYS A 34 -5.78 -15.42 -7.14
N THR A 35 -5.54 -14.32 -7.85
CA THR A 35 -6.36 -14.00 -9.02
C THR A 35 -6.06 -15.08 -10.06
N LYS A 36 -6.98 -16.04 -10.21
CA LYS A 36 -6.91 -17.12 -11.22
C LYS A 36 -6.74 -16.56 -12.64
N ARG A 37 -7.12 -15.30 -12.86
CA ARG A 37 -6.72 -14.51 -14.02
C ARG A 37 -5.40 -13.83 -13.71
N GLN A 38 -4.32 -14.28 -14.38
CA GLN A 38 -3.22 -13.40 -14.77
C GLN A 38 -3.83 -12.30 -15.64
N GLY A 39 -4.34 -11.24 -14.99
CA GLY A 39 -4.70 -10.03 -15.69
C GLY A 39 -3.43 -9.42 -16.28
N VAL A 40 -3.57 -8.74 -17.42
CA VAL A 40 -2.52 -7.98 -18.11
C VAL A 40 -1.80 -6.98 -17.16
N ILE A 41 -2.44 -6.64 -16.05
CA ILE A 41 -1.92 -5.75 -15.00
C ILE A 41 -1.09 -6.57 -14.00
N CYS A 42 0.21 -6.27 -13.92
CA CYS A 42 1.11 -6.92 -12.96
C CYS A 42 0.65 -6.66 -11.51
N ASN A 43 0.90 -7.64 -10.62
CA ASN A 43 0.49 -7.56 -9.21
C ASN A 43 1.08 -6.31 -8.52
N LYS A 44 2.31 -5.94 -8.88
CA LYS A 44 2.96 -4.71 -8.42
C LYS A 44 2.14 -3.45 -8.73
N THR A 45 1.59 -3.30 -9.95
CA THR A 45 0.72 -2.16 -10.29
C THR A 45 -0.58 -2.15 -9.48
N LYS A 46 -1.13 -3.33 -9.15
CA LYS A 46 -2.33 -3.43 -8.30
C LYS A 46 -2.07 -3.00 -6.85
N ILE A 47 -0.82 -3.02 -6.39
CA ILE A 47 -0.44 -2.60 -5.02
C ILE A 47 -0.02 -1.13 -5.01
N LEU A 48 0.79 -0.71 -5.98
CA LEU A 48 1.28 0.67 -6.07
C LEU A 48 0.16 1.69 -6.31
N CYS A 49 -0.86 1.35 -7.10
CA CYS A 49 -1.99 2.25 -7.33
C CYS A 49 -2.77 2.57 -6.04
N PRO A 50 -3.16 1.58 -5.22
CA PRO A 50 -3.73 1.84 -3.89
C PRO A 50 -2.81 2.60 -2.95
N LEU A 51 -1.50 2.31 -2.93
CA LEU A 51 -0.56 3.03 -2.09
C LEU A 51 -0.47 4.52 -2.46
N ALA A 52 -0.38 4.84 -3.75
CA ALA A 52 -0.43 6.23 -4.21
C ALA A 52 -1.75 6.90 -3.82
N PHE A 53 -2.86 6.16 -3.78
CA PHE A 53 -4.18 6.67 -3.36
C PHE A 53 -4.19 7.05 -1.90
N LEU A 54 -3.71 6.14 -1.04
CA LEU A 54 -3.65 6.39 0.40
C LEU A 54 -2.66 7.52 0.73
N ALA A 55 -1.55 7.63 -0.01
CA ALA A 55 -0.53 8.65 0.19
C ALA A 55 -0.96 10.06 -0.25
N SER A 56 -1.76 10.17 -1.31
CA SER A 56 -2.14 11.45 -1.91
C SER A 56 -3.58 11.88 -1.60
N GLY A 57 -4.46 10.94 -1.25
CA GLY A 57 -5.90 11.16 -1.09
C GLY A 57 -6.64 11.52 -2.40
N SER A 58 -5.95 11.56 -3.55
CA SER A 58 -6.52 12.04 -4.80
C SER A 58 -6.67 10.90 -5.81
N TYR A 59 -7.93 10.54 -6.06
CA TYR A 59 -8.28 9.58 -7.09
C TYR A 59 -7.96 10.09 -8.50
N GLN A 60 -8.17 11.39 -8.73
CA GLN A 60 -7.90 12.06 -10.01
C GLN A 60 -6.40 12.12 -10.30
N LYS A 61 -5.55 12.36 -9.31
CA LYS A 61 -4.09 12.44 -9.51
C LYS A 61 -3.51 11.10 -9.97
N ILE A 62 -4.00 10.01 -9.40
CA ILE A 62 -3.66 8.66 -9.83
C ILE A 62 -4.11 8.44 -11.26
N LEU A 63 -5.35 8.76 -11.61
CA LEU A 63 -5.87 8.62 -12.97
C LEU A 63 -5.19 9.54 -14.01
N CYS A 64 -4.77 10.75 -13.62
CA CYS A 64 -4.08 11.71 -14.50
C CYS A 64 -2.60 11.36 -14.70
N GLU A 65 -1.88 10.92 -13.65
CA GLU A 65 -0.53 10.37 -13.80
C GLU A 65 -0.55 8.94 -14.40
N ASN A 66 -1.72 8.26 -14.37
CA ASN A 66 -1.99 6.94 -14.97
C ASN A 66 -2.07 6.92 -16.50
N ALA A 67 -1.70 7.98 -17.22
CA ALA A 67 -1.38 7.85 -18.65
C ALA A 67 -0.32 6.75 -18.91
N ARG A 68 0.39 6.29 -17.87
CA ARG A 68 1.45 5.26 -17.93
C ARG A 68 1.10 3.87 -17.36
N THR A 69 -0.01 3.68 -16.65
CA THR A 69 -0.32 2.37 -16.01
C THR A 69 -1.39 1.54 -16.74
N TYR A 70 -2.09 2.14 -17.72
CA TYR A 70 -3.09 1.48 -18.56
C TYR A 70 -4.20 0.74 -17.79
N ILE A 71 -4.55 1.21 -16.57
CA ILE A 71 -5.64 0.62 -15.80
C ILE A 71 -6.93 1.44 -15.93
N SER A 72 -8.06 0.76 -16.11
CA SER A 72 -9.36 1.43 -16.09
C SER A 72 -9.72 1.89 -14.67
N GLN A 73 -10.55 2.92 -14.57
CA GLN A 73 -11.08 3.43 -13.30
C GLN A 73 -11.69 2.31 -12.44
N ALA A 74 -12.45 1.41 -13.04
CA ALA A 74 -13.06 0.29 -12.33
C ALA A 74 -12.01 -0.70 -11.79
N SER A 75 -10.92 -0.93 -12.53
CA SER A 75 -9.81 -1.77 -12.06
C SER A 75 -9.03 -1.13 -10.93
N ALA A 76 -8.78 0.18 -10.99
CA ALA A 76 -8.17 0.93 -9.89
C ALA A 76 -9.04 0.86 -8.62
N SER A 77 -10.34 1.11 -8.73
CA SER A 77 -11.28 1.02 -7.60
C SER A 77 -11.29 -0.37 -6.95
N ARG A 78 -11.31 -1.44 -7.77
CA ARG A 78 -11.22 -2.82 -7.27
C ARG A 78 -9.89 -3.07 -6.55
N ALA A 79 -8.77 -2.66 -7.14
CA ALA A 79 -7.45 -2.81 -6.53
C ALA A 79 -7.37 -2.10 -5.17
N ILE A 80 -7.90 -0.88 -5.07
CA ILE A 80 -7.96 -0.13 -3.81
C ILE A 80 -8.73 -0.91 -2.76
N ARG A 81 -9.94 -1.38 -3.08
CA ARG A 81 -10.75 -2.18 -2.14
C ARG A 81 -10.01 -3.44 -1.69
N THR A 82 -9.42 -4.19 -2.62
CA THR A 82 -8.70 -5.42 -2.30
C THR A 82 -7.51 -5.16 -1.38
N VAL A 83 -6.67 -4.18 -1.69
CA VAL A 83 -5.48 -3.87 -0.88
C VAL A 83 -5.85 -3.30 0.48
N VAL A 84 -6.85 -2.40 0.55
CA VAL A 84 -7.34 -1.85 1.82
C VAL A 84 -7.90 -2.96 2.71
N ASN A 85 -8.65 -3.91 2.17
CA ASN A 85 -9.14 -5.04 2.94
C ASN A 85 -7.99 -5.95 3.43
N ALA A 86 -6.96 -6.17 2.61
CA ALA A 86 -5.81 -6.97 3.00
C ALA A 86 -4.98 -6.32 4.13
N ILE A 87 -4.74 -5.00 4.04
CA ILE A 87 -3.99 -4.27 5.08
C ILE A 87 -4.78 -4.21 6.41
N ASN A 88 -6.11 -4.14 6.34
CA ASN A 88 -6.97 -4.20 7.52
C ASN A 88 -7.23 -5.62 8.05
N HIS A 89 -6.55 -6.64 7.51
CA HIS A 89 -6.67 -7.99 8.06
C HIS A 89 -6.16 -8.02 9.52
N PRO A 90 -6.88 -8.66 10.47
CA PRO A 90 -6.51 -8.64 11.88
C PRO A 90 -5.06 -9.05 12.17
N ALA A 91 -4.51 -9.99 11.40
CA ALA A 91 -3.12 -10.41 11.54
C ALA A 91 -2.11 -9.28 11.22
N LEU A 92 -2.38 -8.45 10.20
CA LEU A 92 -1.53 -7.30 9.87
C LEU A 92 -1.71 -6.16 10.86
N ILE A 93 -2.96 -5.86 11.23
CA ILE A 93 -3.26 -4.83 12.23
C ILE A 93 -2.55 -5.14 13.54
N ASN A 94 -2.63 -6.37 14.04
CA ASN A 94 -1.96 -6.77 15.28
C ASN A 94 -0.42 -6.80 15.16
N LYS A 95 0.12 -7.01 13.96
CA LYS A 95 1.56 -6.96 13.68
C LYS A 95 2.09 -5.53 13.78
N TYR A 96 1.40 -4.58 13.15
CA TYR A 96 1.89 -3.21 12.96
C TYR A 96 1.35 -2.18 13.95
N ILE A 97 0.12 -2.35 14.43
CA ILE A 97 -0.55 -1.43 15.34
C ILE A 97 -0.53 -2.02 16.74
N LYS A 98 0.31 -1.45 17.61
CA LYS A 98 0.38 -1.81 19.03
C LYS A 98 0.07 -0.58 19.88
N PHE A 99 -0.99 -0.67 20.67
CA PHE A 99 -1.33 0.37 21.63
C PHE A 99 -0.75 0.03 23.01
N PRO A 100 -0.22 1.01 23.74
CA PRO A 100 0.33 0.77 25.07
C PRO A 100 -0.77 0.34 26.04
N GLN A 101 -0.61 -0.84 26.63
CA GLN A 101 -1.61 -1.48 27.48
C GLN A 101 -1.46 -1.13 28.96
N ASN A 102 -0.28 -0.70 29.38
CA ASN A 102 0.01 -0.38 30.78
C ASN A 102 0.65 1.01 30.95
N THR A 103 0.64 1.50 32.19
CA THR A 103 1.14 2.83 32.55
C THR A 103 2.63 3.01 32.20
N ASN A 104 3.43 1.94 32.32
CA ASN A 104 4.85 1.95 32.00
C ASN A 104 5.09 2.13 30.49
N GLU A 105 4.40 1.37 29.64
CA GLU A 105 4.46 1.53 28.18
C GLU A 105 4.03 2.93 27.73
N ARG A 106 3.01 3.51 28.39
CA ARG A 106 2.57 4.88 28.14
C ARG A 106 3.62 5.91 28.54
N GLN A 107 4.33 5.68 29.64
CA GLN A 107 5.36 6.59 30.13
C GLN A 107 6.58 6.59 29.20
N ILE A 108 7.02 5.42 28.75
CA ILE A 108 8.11 5.27 27.76
C ILE A 108 7.79 6.02 26.45
N LEU A 109 6.52 6.01 26.01
CA LEU A 109 6.10 6.72 24.79
C LEU A 109 6.01 8.25 24.95
N LYS A 110 5.84 8.76 26.18
CA LYS A 110 5.82 10.20 26.45
C LYS A 110 7.22 10.81 26.49
N GLU A 111 8.24 10.00 26.76
CA GLU A 111 9.63 10.42 26.90
C GLU A 111 10.40 10.38 25.55
N LYS A 112 9.76 9.94 24.47
CA LYS A 112 10.29 9.86 23.10
C LYS A 112 9.74 10.99 22.22
#